data_AF-A0A257ZB40-F1
#
_entry.id   AF-A0A257ZB40-F1
#
_cell.length_a   1.000
_cell.length_b   1.000
_cell.length_c   1.000
_cell.angle_alpha   90.00
_cell.angle_beta   90.00
_cell.angle_gamma   90.00
#
_symmetry.space_group_name_H-M   'P 1'
#
loop_
_entity.id
_entity.type
_entity.pdbx_description
1 polymer ?
#
loop_
_entity_poly.entity_id
_entity_poly.type
_entity_poly.pdbx_seq_one_letter_code
_entity_poly.pdbx_strand_id
1 'polypeptide(L)'
;WAVTKFSFPGRGLLLALIELPFSISPIVAGVAYLFVYGAQGLLGPLLDAWDIKIMFAVPGIVLASLFVTAPFVAREIIPLMMAQGREEEEAAVTLGASGWRILRTVTLPNVRFALLYGAALCNARVMGEFGAVSVVSGNIRGQTSTLPLQIELLYQDNQAVAAFAAATILAGVALLTLLVKIIIERFDAERARLELPRASAGH
;
A
#
# COMPACT_ATOMS: atom_id res chain seq x y z
N TRP A 1 -5.24 8.51 -11.23
CA TRP A 1 -5.53 9.71 -12.07
C TRP A 1 -5.04 9.53 -13.50
N ALA A 2 -3.73 9.47 -13.79
CA ALA A 2 -3.25 9.30 -15.17
C ALA A 2 -3.88 8.10 -15.89
N VAL A 3 -3.86 6.92 -15.25
CA VAL A 3 -4.39 5.67 -15.81
C VAL A 3 -5.93 5.60 -15.83
N THR A 4 -6.63 6.43 -15.04
CA THR A 4 -8.08 6.41 -14.93
C THR A 4 -8.77 7.48 -15.77
N LYS A 5 -8.11 8.62 -15.97
CA LYS A 5 -8.68 9.82 -16.59
C LYS A 5 -8.07 10.14 -17.96
N PHE A 6 -6.99 9.49 -18.38
CA PHE A 6 -6.38 9.72 -19.69
C PHE A 6 -6.32 8.43 -20.52
N SER A 7 -6.53 8.58 -21.83
CA SER A 7 -6.26 7.57 -22.83
C SER A 7 -4.94 7.91 -23.52
N PHE A 8 -3.93 7.06 -23.38
CA PHE A 8 -2.64 7.21 -24.05
C PHE A 8 -2.07 5.84 -24.43
N PRO A 9 -1.28 5.75 -25.52
CA PRO A 9 -0.59 4.51 -25.89
C PRO A 9 0.39 4.14 -24.76
N GLY A 10 0.22 2.97 -24.16
CA GLY A 10 1.00 2.52 -22.99
C GLY A 10 0.23 2.43 -21.67
N ARG A 11 -1.03 2.89 -21.63
CA ARG A 11 -1.92 2.73 -20.46
C ARG A 11 -2.02 1.28 -19.97
N GLY A 12 -2.16 0.33 -20.90
CA GLY A 12 -2.23 -1.10 -20.59
C GLY A 12 -0.94 -1.64 -19.97
N LEU A 13 0.22 -1.18 -20.43
CA LEU A 13 1.51 -1.56 -19.86
C LEU A 13 1.66 -1.04 -18.42
N LEU A 14 1.24 0.21 -18.15
CA LEU A 14 1.26 0.74 -16.79
C LEU A 14 0.33 -0.04 -15.86
N LEU A 15 -0.87 -0.42 -16.33
CA LEU A 15 -1.76 -1.29 -15.54
C LEU A 15 -1.10 -2.64 -15.25
N ALA A 16 -0.48 -3.26 -16.25
CA ALA A 16 0.24 -4.51 -16.07
C ALA A 16 1.41 -4.36 -15.08
N LEU A 17 2.16 -3.27 -15.12
CA LEU A 17 3.25 -2.99 -14.17
C LEU A 17 2.74 -2.78 -12.73
N ILE A 18 1.56 -2.17 -12.57
CA ILE A 18 0.92 -2.00 -11.26
C ILE A 18 0.43 -3.34 -10.70
N GLU A 19 -0.03 -4.25 -11.57
CA GLU A 19 -0.49 -5.59 -11.16
C GLU A 19 0.64 -6.61 -11.03
N LEU A 20 1.79 -6.35 -11.65
CA LEU A 20 2.95 -7.24 -11.67
C LEU A 20 3.37 -7.74 -10.28
N PRO A 21 3.42 -6.92 -9.20
CA PRO A 21 3.77 -7.42 -7.88
C PRO A 21 2.81 -8.48 -7.34
N PHE A 22 1.54 -8.47 -7.76
CA PHE A 22 0.56 -9.47 -7.35
C PHE A 22 0.84 -10.84 -7.99
N SER A 23 1.41 -10.85 -9.19
CA SER A 23 1.77 -12.09 -9.91
C SER A 23 3.12 -12.67 -9.49
N ILE A 24 3.95 -11.91 -8.77
CA ILE A 24 5.28 -12.32 -8.35
C ILE A 24 5.25 -12.83 -6.91
N SER A 25 5.89 -13.98 -6.66
CA SER A 25 6.09 -14.47 -5.30
C SER A 25 6.87 -13.43 -4.47
N PRO A 26 6.45 -13.11 -3.24
CA PRO A 26 7.16 -12.13 -2.42
C PRO A 26 8.64 -12.46 -2.19
N ILE A 27 8.99 -13.74 -2.09
CA ILE A 27 10.40 -14.16 -1.97
C ILE A 27 11.18 -13.80 -3.24
N VAL A 28 10.60 -14.06 -4.42
CA VAL A 28 11.21 -13.69 -5.70
C VAL A 28 11.36 -12.18 -5.82
N ALA A 29 10.38 -11.40 -5.35
CA ALA A 29 10.50 -9.96 -5.25
C ALA A 29 11.67 -9.55 -4.35
N GLY A 30 11.80 -10.15 -3.16
CA GLY A 30 12.94 -9.91 -2.27
C GLY A 30 14.31 -10.23 -2.91
N VAL A 31 14.40 -11.33 -3.66
CA VAL A 31 15.62 -11.68 -4.42
C VAL A 31 15.88 -10.69 -5.55
N ALA A 32 14.86 -10.24 -6.28
CA ALA A 32 15.02 -9.18 -7.28
C ALA A 32 15.54 -7.89 -6.65
N TYR A 33 15.08 -7.54 -5.45
CA TYR A 33 15.60 -6.42 -4.68
C TYR A 33 17.08 -6.58 -4.33
N LEU A 34 17.56 -7.80 -4.02
CA LEU A 34 18.98 -8.06 -3.82
C LEU A 34 19.80 -7.80 -5.09
N PHE A 35 19.29 -8.17 -6.27
CA PHE A 35 19.98 -7.89 -7.55
C PHE A 35 20.00 -6.41 -7.93
N VAL A 36 19.03 -5.62 -7.46
CA VAL A 36 18.97 -4.17 -7.75
C VAL A 36 19.73 -3.37 -6.70
N TYR A 37 19.48 -3.63 -5.42
CA TYR A 37 19.92 -2.81 -4.28
C TYR A 37 21.00 -3.46 -3.40
N GLY A 38 21.37 -4.71 -3.64
CA GLY A 38 22.49 -5.37 -2.95
C GLY A 38 23.82 -4.69 -3.26
N ALA A 39 24.85 -4.96 -2.45
CA ALA A 39 26.17 -4.35 -2.60
C ALA A 39 26.78 -4.56 -4.00
N GLN A 40 26.53 -5.72 -4.62
CA GLN A 40 26.93 -6.04 -6.01
C GLN A 40 25.79 -5.87 -7.03
N GLY A 41 24.68 -5.26 -6.62
CA GLY A 41 23.51 -5.04 -7.47
C GLY A 41 23.67 -3.84 -8.40
N LEU A 42 22.70 -3.67 -9.29
CA LEU A 42 22.71 -2.61 -10.31
C LEU A 42 22.90 -1.20 -9.73
N LEU A 43 22.25 -0.91 -8.60
CA LEU A 43 22.32 0.38 -7.90
C LEU A 43 23.23 0.34 -6.66
N GLY A 44 23.76 -0.83 -6.29
CA GLY A 44 24.58 -1.03 -5.10
C GLY A 44 25.77 -0.08 -5.03
N PRO A 45 26.68 -0.07 -6.03
CA PRO A 45 27.87 0.80 -6.02
C PRO A 45 27.54 2.29 -5.98
N LEU A 46 26.44 2.71 -6.62
CA LEU A 46 26.00 4.11 -6.63
C LEU A 46 25.48 4.53 -5.25
N LEU A 47 24.71 3.66 -4.60
CA LEU A 47 24.17 3.92 -3.27
C LEU A 47 25.27 3.91 -2.21
N ASP A 48 26.25 3.01 -2.34
CA ASP A 48 27.42 2.94 -1.46
C ASP A 48 28.29 4.20 -1.57
N ALA A 49 28.44 4.75 -2.77
CA ALA A 49 29.13 6.04 -2.98
C ALA A 49 28.45 7.22 -2.26
N TRP A 50 27.15 7.11 -1.93
CA TRP A 50 26.39 8.10 -1.18
C TRP A 50 26.09 7.68 0.27
N ASP A 51 26.68 6.57 0.74
CA ASP A 51 26.46 5.96 2.06
C ASP A 51 24.98 5.66 2.37
N ILE A 52 24.21 5.33 1.32
CA ILE A 52 22.79 4.97 1.45
C ILE A 52 22.65 3.46 1.51
N LYS A 53 22.25 2.95 2.68
CA LYS A 53 21.98 1.51 2.87
C LYS A 53 20.50 1.21 2.66
N ILE A 54 20.21 0.49 1.58
CA ILE A 54 18.85 0.02 1.28
C ILE A 54 18.66 -1.42 1.76
N MET A 55 19.53 -2.33 1.32
CA MET A 55 19.50 -3.72 1.81
C MET A 55 19.93 -3.77 3.28
N PHE A 56 19.31 -4.69 4.03
CA PHE A 56 19.56 -4.89 5.46
C PHE A 56 19.29 -3.64 6.32
N ALA A 57 18.42 -2.76 5.84
CA ALA A 57 18.03 -1.54 6.53
C ALA A 57 16.52 -1.29 6.38
N VAL A 58 15.98 -0.43 7.24
CA VAL A 58 14.56 -0.04 7.23
C VAL A 58 14.08 0.46 5.85
N PRO A 59 14.85 1.27 5.08
CA PRO A 59 14.42 1.69 3.75
C PRO A 59 14.13 0.54 2.79
N GLY A 60 14.93 -0.53 2.81
CA GLY A 60 14.68 -1.71 1.99
C GLY A 60 13.38 -2.42 2.36
N ILE A 61 13.10 -2.55 3.66
CA ILE A 61 11.83 -3.12 4.16
C ILE A 61 10.66 -2.28 3.63
N VAL A 62 10.73 -0.95 3.74
CA VAL A 62 9.68 -0.04 3.26
C VAL A 62 9.46 -0.19 1.76
N LEU A 63 10.52 -0.23 0.94
CA LEU A 63 10.40 -0.39 -0.50
C LEU A 63 9.82 -1.76 -0.90
N ALA A 64 10.29 -2.84 -0.26
CA ALA A 64 9.77 -4.18 -0.49
C ALA A 64 8.29 -4.27 -0.11
N SER A 65 7.91 -3.72 1.04
CA SER A 65 6.51 -3.63 1.47
C SER A 65 5.66 -2.83 0.48
N LEU A 66 6.12 -1.65 0.04
CA LEU A 66 5.43 -0.83 -0.95
C LEU A 66 5.22 -1.58 -2.27
N PHE A 67 6.21 -2.32 -2.73
CA PHE A 67 6.11 -3.12 -3.93
C PHE A 67 4.99 -4.17 -3.81
N VAL A 68 4.97 -4.92 -2.71
CA VAL A 68 3.97 -5.97 -2.49
C VAL A 68 2.57 -5.41 -2.23
N THR A 69 2.44 -4.21 -1.66
CA THR A 69 1.13 -3.63 -1.31
C THR A 69 0.55 -2.68 -2.36
N ALA A 70 1.35 -2.14 -3.28
CA ALA A 70 0.90 -1.23 -4.33
C ALA A 70 -0.32 -1.74 -5.14
N PRO A 71 -0.41 -3.03 -5.55
CA PRO A 71 -1.56 -3.52 -6.31
C PRO A 71 -2.88 -3.43 -5.54
N PHE A 72 -2.85 -3.55 -4.21
CA PHE A 72 -4.05 -3.52 -3.37
C PHE A 72 -4.69 -2.13 -3.37
N VAL A 73 -3.85 -1.09 -3.26
CA VAL A 73 -4.32 0.31 -3.32
C VAL A 73 -4.85 0.63 -4.72
N ALA A 74 -4.15 0.17 -5.76
CA ALA A 74 -4.57 0.40 -7.13
C ALA A 74 -5.92 -0.26 -7.47
N ARG A 75 -6.15 -1.49 -7.02
CA ARG A 75 -7.40 -2.23 -7.23
C ARG A 75 -8.60 -1.62 -6.51
N GLU A 76 -8.38 -0.85 -5.45
CA GLU A 76 -9.44 -0.11 -4.77
C GLU A 76 -9.75 1.21 -5.51
N ILE A 77 -8.71 1.99 -5.83
CA ILE A 77 -8.87 3.35 -6.34
C ILE A 77 -9.27 3.37 -7.81
N ILE A 78 -8.69 2.49 -8.64
CA ILE A 78 -8.89 2.52 -10.09
C ILE A 78 -10.38 2.32 -10.46
N PRO A 79 -11.08 1.28 -9.97
CA PRO A 79 -12.49 1.08 -10.30
C PRO A 79 -13.38 2.21 -9.80
N LEU A 80 -13.14 2.70 -8.58
CA LEU A 80 -13.91 3.83 -8.03
C LEU A 80 -13.76 5.07 -8.91
N MET A 81 -12.54 5.44 -9.27
CA MET A 81 -12.26 6.60 -10.11
C MET A 81 -12.87 6.47 -11.51
N MET A 82 -13.01 5.25 -12.03
CA MET A 82 -13.66 4.99 -13.32
C MET A 82 -15.18 5.09 -13.21
N ALA A 83 -15.77 4.65 -12.08
CA ALA A 83 -17.20 4.73 -11.82
C ALA A 83 -17.69 6.17 -11.56
N GLN A 84 -16.88 7.02 -10.91
CA GLN A 84 -17.22 8.42 -10.63
C GLN A 84 -17.32 9.33 -11.87
N GLY A 85 -16.97 8.85 -13.07
CA GLY A 85 -17.02 9.67 -14.29
C GLY A 85 -15.96 10.78 -14.31
N ARG A 86 -16.15 11.82 -15.13
CA ARG A 86 -15.18 12.92 -15.37
C ARG A 86 -15.79 14.33 -15.28
N GLU A 87 -17.07 14.43 -14.94
CA GLU A 87 -17.86 15.67 -15.06
C GLU A 87 -17.28 16.83 -14.24
N GLU A 88 -16.95 16.60 -12.97
CA GLU A 88 -16.38 17.66 -12.11
C GLU A 88 -14.99 18.13 -12.60
N GLU A 89 -14.22 17.22 -13.19
CA GLU A 89 -12.88 17.52 -13.70
C GLU A 89 -12.97 18.31 -15.01
N GLU A 90 -13.94 18.00 -15.88
CA GLU A 90 -14.23 18.74 -17.11
C GLU A 90 -14.76 20.14 -16.83
N ALA A 91 -15.60 20.29 -15.80
CA ALA A 91 -16.03 21.60 -15.31
C ALA A 91 -14.83 22.44 -14.81
N ALA A 92 -13.92 21.82 -14.04
CA ALA A 92 -12.72 22.49 -13.55
C ALA A 92 -11.76 22.91 -14.69
N VAL A 93 -11.60 22.08 -15.73
CA VAL A 93 -10.86 22.45 -16.95
C VAL A 93 -11.50 23.66 -17.63
N THR A 94 -12.83 23.68 -17.74
CA THR A 94 -13.57 24.80 -18.36
C THR A 94 -13.39 26.11 -17.58
N LEU A 95 -13.21 26.02 -16.26
CA LEU A 95 -12.87 27.16 -15.38
C LEU A 95 -11.37 27.54 -15.42
N GLY A 96 -10.56 26.93 -16.29
CA GLY A 96 -9.14 27.23 -16.47
C GLY A 96 -8.20 26.59 -15.45
N ALA A 97 -8.64 25.56 -14.73
CA ALA A 97 -7.77 24.85 -13.79
C ALA A 97 -6.73 23.97 -14.51
N SER A 98 -5.47 24.03 -14.09
CA SER A 98 -4.43 23.13 -14.57
C SER A 98 -4.60 21.71 -14.02
N GLY A 99 -4.09 20.70 -14.73
CA GLY A 99 -4.25 19.29 -14.33
C GLY A 99 -3.75 18.98 -12.90
N TRP A 100 -2.67 19.63 -12.45
CA TRP A 100 -2.20 19.49 -11.07
C TRP A 100 -3.14 20.10 -10.03
N ARG A 101 -3.77 21.24 -10.35
CA ARG A 101 -4.79 21.85 -9.50
C ARG A 101 -6.00 20.92 -9.41
N ILE A 102 -6.50 20.41 -10.54
CA ILE A 102 -7.62 19.46 -10.58
C ILE A 102 -7.35 18.23 -9.74
N LEU A 103 -6.15 17.62 -9.88
CA LEU A 103 -5.76 16.46 -9.08
C LEU A 103 -5.85 16.75 -7.58
N ARG A 104 -5.33 17.90 -7.13
CA ARG A 104 -5.26 18.23 -5.70
C ARG A 104 -6.59 18.72 -5.11
N THR A 105 -7.38 19.47 -5.88
CA THR A 105 -8.57 20.16 -5.36
C THR A 105 -9.90 19.47 -5.68
N VAL A 106 -9.93 18.62 -6.72
CA VAL A 106 -11.15 17.92 -7.15
C VAL A 106 -10.97 16.43 -6.95
N THR A 107 -10.00 15.82 -7.64
CA THR A 107 -9.85 14.36 -7.64
C THR A 107 -9.47 13.82 -6.27
N LEU A 108 -8.43 14.36 -5.62
CA LEU A 108 -7.89 13.82 -4.36
C LEU A 108 -8.91 13.88 -3.20
N PRO A 109 -9.65 14.99 -2.98
CA PRO A 109 -10.73 15.03 -2.00
C PRO A 109 -11.86 14.03 -2.30
N ASN A 110 -12.24 13.85 -3.57
CA ASN A 110 -13.31 12.94 -3.97
C ASN A 110 -12.95 11.46 -3.77
N VAL A 111 -11.67 11.10 -3.85
CA VAL A 111 -11.20 9.72 -3.63
C VAL A 111 -10.61 9.50 -2.24
N ARG A 112 -10.71 10.47 -1.32
CA ARG A 112 -10.09 10.40 0.02
C ARG A 112 -10.50 9.15 0.79
N PHE A 113 -11.76 8.74 0.68
CA PHE A 113 -12.26 7.54 1.35
C PHE A 113 -11.70 6.28 0.70
N ALA A 114 -11.68 6.22 -0.64
CA ALA A 114 -11.01 5.15 -1.40
C ALA A 114 -9.54 4.97 -0.98
N LEU A 115 -8.84 6.09 -0.77
CA LEU A 115 -7.46 6.10 -0.30
C LEU A 115 -7.36 5.52 1.12
N LEU A 116 -8.29 5.88 2.02
CA LEU A 116 -8.34 5.29 3.36
C LEU A 116 -8.63 3.78 3.32
N TYR A 117 -9.58 3.34 2.49
CA TYR A 117 -9.88 1.92 2.28
C TYR A 117 -8.66 1.16 1.75
N GLY A 118 -8.02 1.69 0.71
CA GLY A 118 -6.81 1.15 0.12
C GLY A 118 -5.63 1.12 1.09
N ALA A 119 -5.42 2.19 1.85
CA ALA A 119 -4.37 2.27 2.87
C ALA A 119 -4.58 1.22 3.97
N ALA A 120 -5.83 0.99 4.37
CA ALA A 120 -6.12 0.01 5.40
C ALA A 120 -6.06 -1.44 4.87
N LEU A 121 -6.37 -1.70 3.59
CA LEU A 121 -6.08 -2.99 2.94
C LEU A 121 -4.57 -3.23 2.83
N CYS A 122 -3.81 -2.20 2.45
CA CYS A 122 -2.35 -2.21 2.43
C CYS A 122 -1.77 -2.53 3.82
N ASN A 123 -2.30 -1.90 4.87
CA ASN A 123 -1.88 -2.16 6.24
C ASN A 123 -2.16 -3.62 6.67
N ALA A 124 -3.35 -4.14 6.39
CA ALA A 124 -3.67 -5.54 6.67
C ALA A 124 -2.70 -6.49 5.93
N ARG A 125 -2.36 -6.16 4.67
CA ARG A 125 -1.45 -6.97 3.87
C ARG A 125 -0.01 -6.93 4.38
N VAL A 126 0.48 -5.76 4.78
CA VAL A 126 1.89 -5.60 5.20
C VAL A 126 2.17 -6.24 6.56
N MET A 127 1.17 -6.32 7.45
CA MET A 127 1.31 -6.99 8.76
C MET A 127 1.68 -8.47 8.65
N GLY A 128 1.19 -9.13 7.59
CA GLY A 128 1.53 -10.53 7.28
C GLY A 128 2.66 -10.68 6.27
N GLU A 129 3.35 -9.60 5.90
CA GLU A 129 4.43 -9.71 4.92
C GLU A 129 5.67 -10.33 5.54
N PHE A 130 6.08 -11.44 4.94
CA PHE A 130 7.20 -12.26 5.39
C PHE A 130 8.20 -12.49 4.26
N GLY A 131 7.73 -12.90 3.07
CA GLY A 131 8.60 -13.42 2.02
C GLY A 131 9.55 -12.38 1.42
N ALA A 132 9.07 -11.18 1.09
CA ALA A 132 9.96 -10.13 0.56
C ALA A 132 10.88 -9.57 1.65
N VAL A 133 10.34 -9.43 2.86
CA VAL A 133 11.03 -8.80 3.99
C VAL A 133 12.10 -9.72 4.59
N SER A 134 11.92 -11.04 4.58
CA SER A 134 12.94 -11.99 5.07
C SER A 134 14.24 -11.89 4.28
N VAL A 135 14.16 -11.70 2.96
CA VAL A 135 15.32 -11.54 2.09
C VAL A 135 15.95 -10.15 2.23
N VAL A 136 15.14 -9.10 2.27
CA VAL A 136 15.64 -7.71 2.26
C VAL A 136 16.16 -7.25 3.62
N SER A 137 15.56 -7.71 4.71
CA SER A 137 15.95 -7.32 6.07
C SER A 137 17.26 -7.93 6.54
N GLY A 138 17.61 -9.14 6.05
CA GLY A 138 18.70 -9.95 6.59
C GLY A 138 18.51 -10.36 8.06
N ASN A 139 17.31 -10.11 8.60
CA ASN A 139 16.88 -10.47 9.95
C ASN A 139 17.86 -10.05 11.07
N ILE A 140 18.36 -8.81 10.99
CA ILE A 140 19.27 -8.27 12.00
C ILE A 140 18.46 -7.96 13.26
N ARG A 141 18.69 -8.74 14.32
CA ARG A 141 17.99 -8.63 15.61
C ARG A 141 18.03 -7.18 16.12
N GLY A 142 16.86 -6.62 16.40
CA GLY A 142 16.70 -5.27 16.95
C GLY A 142 16.88 -4.10 15.96
N GLN A 143 17.26 -4.36 14.70
CA GLN A 143 17.42 -3.30 13.68
C GLN A 143 16.45 -3.47 12.51
N THR A 144 16.30 -4.69 12.00
CA THR A 144 15.48 -5.00 10.83
C THR A 144 14.52 -6.16 11.05
N SER A 145 14.45 -6.69 12.28
CA SER A 145 13.52 -7.76 12.65
C SER A 145 12.09 -7.21 12.74
N THR A 146 11.23 -7.68 11.85
CA THR A 146 9.77 -7.46 11.94
C THR A 146 9.13 -8.53 12.81
N LEU A 147 7.93 -8.27 13.34
CA LEU A 147 7.23 -9.25 14.19
C LEU A 147 7.08 -10.64 13.52
N PRO A 148 6.72 -10.77 12.23
CA PRO A 148 6.72 -12.06 11.55
C PRO A 148 8.07 -12.78 11.56
N LEU A 149 9.17 -12.06 11.30
CA LEU A 149 10.52 -12.63 11.33
C LEU A 149 10.93 -13.02 12.75
N GLN A 150 10.52 -12.23 13.75
CA GLN A 150 10.77 -12.54 15.15
C GLN A 150 10.04 -13.81 15.60
N ILE A 151 8.81 -14.03 15.14
CA ILE A 151 8.05 -15.25 15.39
C ILE A 151 8.77 -16.46 14.80
N GLU A 152 9.24 -16.35 13.55
CA GLU A 152 10.02 -17.42 12.89
C GLU A 152 11.29 -17.75 13.67
N LEU A 153 12.08 -16.73 14.07
CA LEU A 153 13.30 -16.92 14.85
C LEU A 153 13.03 -17.63 16.17
N LEU A 154 12.01 -17.20 16.92
CA LEU A 154 11.66 -17.83 18.20
C LEU A 154 11.21 -19.28 18.02
N TYR A 155 10.52 -19.57 16.92
CA TYR A 155 10.10 -20.93 16.60
C TYR A 155 11.29 -21.82 16.23
N GLN A 156 12.22 -21.32 15.39
CA GLN A 156 13.46 -22.01 15.03
C GLN A 156 14.38 -22.25 16.25
N ASP A 157 14.43 -21.30 17.18
CA ASP A 157 15.17 -21.40 18.45
C ASP A 157 14.50 -22.36 19.48
N ASN A 158 13.47 -23.12 19.08
CA ASN A 158 12.67 -24.01 19.92
C ASN A 158 11.95 -23.32 21.10
N GLN A 159 11.74 -22.00 21.01
CA GLN A 159 11.01 -21.21 22.01
C GLN A 159 9.53 -21.08 21.63
N ALA A 160 8.83 -22.21 21.52
CA ALA A 160 7.44 -22.26 21.05
C ALA A 160 6.49 -21.36 21.84
N VAL A 161 6.67 -21.26 23.17
CA VAL A 161 5.85 -20.38 24.03
C VAL A 161 6.04 -18.90 23.66
N ALA A 162 7.29 -18.47 23.45
CA ALA A 162 7.60 -17.10 23.07
C ALA A 162 7.10 -16.78 21.64
N ALA A 163 7.28 -17.72 20.70
CA ALA A 163 6.76 -17.60 19.33
C ALA A 163 5.24 -17.46 19.32
N PHE A 164 4.53 -18.28 20.11
CA PHE A 164 3.07 -18.22 20.22
C PHE A 164 2.59 -16.93 20.87
N ALA A 165 3.28 -16.44 21.90
CA ALA A 165 2.97 -15.15 22.53
C ALA A 165 3.11 -14.00 21.52
N ALA A 166 4.23 -13.95 20.77
CA ALA A 166 4.45 -12.95 19.74
C ALA A 166 3.43 -13.03 18.59
N ALA A 167 3.08 -14.24 18.14
CA ALA A 167 2.04 -14.46 17.13
C ALA A 167 0.67 -13.98 17.61
N THR A 168 0.33 -14.23 18.86
CA THR A 168 -0.93 -13.78 19.47
C THR A 168 -0.99 -12.26 19.56
N ILE A 169 0.12 -11.60 19.92
CA ILE A 169 0.21 -10.13 19.92
C ILE A 169 0.01 -9.58 18.51
N LEU A 170 0.70 -10.14 17.51
CA LEU A 170 0.56 -9.73 16.11
C LEU A 170 -0.89 -9.88 15.63
N ALA A 171 -1.52 -11.02 15.93
CA ALA A 171 -2.93 -11.26 15.61
C ALA A 171 -3.85 -10.25 16.31
N GLY A 172 -3.61 -9.96 17.59
CA GLY A 172 -4.37 -8.96 18.35
C GLY A 172 -4.24 -7.55 17.76
N VAL A 173 -3.04 -7.13 17.37
CA VAL A 173 -2.80 -5.83 16.70
C VAL A 173 -3.50 -5.79 15.34
N ALA A 174 -3.44 -6.86 14.56
CA ALA A 174 -4.13 -6.94 13.28
C ALA A 174 -5.66 -6.82 13.43
N LEU A 175 -6.24 -7.55 14.39
CA LEU A 175 -7.67 -7.48 14.71
C LEU A 175 -8.08 -6.10 15.22
N LEU A 176 -7.29 -5.50 16.12
CA LEU A 176 -7.54 -4.15 16.62
C LEU A 176 -7.55 -3.13 15.47
N THR A 177 -6.58 -3.24 14.57
CA THR A 177 -6.49 -2.33 13.43
C THR A 177 -7.66 -2.51 12.46
N LEU A 178 -8.11 -3.74 12.25
CA LEU A 178 -9.31 -4.03 11.47
C LEU A 178 -10.58 -3.47 12.14
N LEU A 179 -10.71 -3.60 13.46
CA LEU A 179 -11.85 -3.04 14.22
C LEU A 179 -11.88 -1.52 14.12
N VAL A 180 -10.74 -0.85 14.34
CA VAL A 180 -10.62 0.60 14.19
C VAL A 180 -11.02 1.03 12.78
N LYS A 181 -10.57 0.30 11.75
CA LYS A 181 -10.96 0.55 10.35
C LYS A 181 -12.48 0.47 10.19
N ILE A 182 -13.12 -0.62 10.62
CA ILE A 182 -14.58 -0.83 10.48
C ILE A 182 -15.37 0.27 11.20
N ILE A 183 -14.90 0.71 12.38
CA ILE A 183 -15.56 1.77 13.14
C ILE A 183 -15.50 3.11 12.37
N ILE A 184 -14.32 3.48 11.86
CA ILE A 184 -14.14 4.70 11.07
C ILE A 184 -15.05 4.66 9.82
N GLU A 185 -15.09 3.53 9.12
CA GLU A 185 -15.93 3.34 7.93
C GLU A 185 -17.42 3.52 8.24
N ARG A 186 -17.89 3.00 9.38
CA ARG A 186 -19.29 3.13 9.79
C ARG A 186 -19.67 4.59 10.07
N PHE A 187 -18.80 5.32 10.76
CA PHE A 187 -19.02 6.74 11.03
C PHE A 187 -19.04 7.58 9.74
N ASP A 188 -18.18 7.25 8.78
CA ASP A 188 -18.13 7.95 7.49
C ASP A 188 -19.36 7.64 6.62
N ALA A 189 -19.81 6.38 6.58
CA ALA A 189 -21.04 6.00 5.88
C ALA A 189 -22.28 6.67 6.49
N GLU A 190 -22.33 6.82 7.81
CA GLU A 190 -23.39 7.55 8.51
C GLU A 190 -23.36 9.05 8.18
N ARG A 191 -22.18 9.68 8.11
CA ARG A 191 -22.04 11.09 7.67
C ARG A 191 -22.50 11.31 6.23
N ALA A 192 -22.08 10.46 5.31
CA ALA A 192 -22.46 10.56 3.90
C ALA A 192 -23.99 10.41 3.69
N ARG A 193 -24.66 9.60 4.52
CA ARG A 193 -26.13 9.48 4.52
C ARG A 193 -26.84 10.73 5.07
N LEU A 194 -26.23 11.45 6.01
CA LEU A 194 -26.79 12.65 6.61
C LEU A 194 -26.64 13.89 5.72
N GLU A 195 -25.65 13.90 4.82
CA GLU A 195 -25.39 15.01 3.88
C GLU A 195 -26.22 14.93 2.58
N LEU A 196 -26.93 13.82 2.32
CA LEU A 196 -27.89 13.74 1.23
C LEU A 196 -29.10 14.66 1.53
N PRO A 197 -29.45 15.61 0.65
CA PRO A 197 -30.67 16.39 0.80
C PRO A 197 -31.84 15.43 0.88
N ARG A 198 -32.73 15.61 1.87
CA ARG A 198 -34.07 15.00 1.91
C ARG A 198 -34.91 15.54 0.75
N ALA A 199 -34.54 15.23 -0.49
CA ALA A 199 -35.38 15.48 -1.65
C ALA A 199 -36.34 14.30 -1.79
N SER A 200 -37.64 14.62 -1.86
CA SER A 200 -38.80 13.75 -2.13
C SER A 200 -39.30 12.83 -1.00
N ALA A 201 -39.63 13.40 0.16
CA ALA A 201 -40.74 12.91 0.97
C ALA A 201 -41.76 14.04 1.15
N GLY A 202 -42.50 14.35 0.09
CA GLY A 202 -43.50 15.41 0.10
C GLY A 202 -44.17 15.58 -1.25
N HIS A 203 -45.42 15.08 -1.31
CA HIS A 203 -46.46 15.19 -2.34
C HIS A 203 -46.56 14.01 -3.32
#